data_AF-A0A7C3P578-F1
#
_entry.id   AF-A0A7C3P578-F1
#
_cell.length_a   1.000
_cell.length_b   1.000
_cell.length_c   1.000
_cell.angle_alpha   90.00
_cell.angle_beta   90.00
_cell.angle_gamma   90.00
#
_symmetry.space_group_name_H-M   'P 1'
#
loop_
_entity.id
_entity.type
_entity.pdbx_description
1 polymer ?
#
loop_
_entity_poly.entity_id
_entity_poly.type
_entity_poly.pdbx_seq_one_letter_code
_entity_poly.pdbx_strand_id
1 'polypeptide(L)'
;MTHSPQDLAPSKAPAGLSSEEAQKRLNAEGYNELPTPTRRNTLAIALGVAREPMFLLLIASAAIYFILGDLREALILFGSVFVVVGITVFQERKTERALEALRDLSSPRALVLRDGQESRIAGREVVRDDVLILTEGDRVP
;
A
#
# COMPACT_ATOMS: atom_id res chain seq x y z
N MET A 1 33.18 -4.38 -14.49
CA MET A 1 32.52 -3.27 -15.19
C MET A 1 32.17 -2.22 -14.15
N THR A 2 33.11 -1.30 -13.93
CA THR A 2 33.03 -0.22 -12.94
C THR A 2 32.31 0.96 -13.59
N HIS A 3 31.06 1.24 -13.20
CA HIS A 3 30.37 2.44 -13.66
C HIS A 3 31.03 3.67 -13.02
N SER A 4 31.80 4.41 -13.83
CA SER A 4 32.33 5.73 -13.48
C SER A 4 31.18 6.71 -13.24
N PRO A 5 31.18 7.48 -12.14
CA PRO A 5 30.13 8.46 -11.82
C PRO A 5 30.24 9.77 -12.62
N GLN A 6 30.64 9.73 -13.89
CA GLN A 6 31.01 10.93 -14.67
C GLN A 6 29.91 11.52 -15.59
N ASP A 7 28.66 11.02 -15.55
CA ASP A 7 27.60 11.48 -16.46
C ASP A 7 26.55 12.44 -15.84
N LEU A 8 26.74 12.95 -14.62
CA LEU A 8 25.91 14.08 -14.14
C LEU A 8 26.44 15.40 -14.75
N ALA A 9 26.21 15.59 -16.05
CA ALA A 9 26.30 16.91 -16.64
C ALA A 9 25.30 17.85 -15.90
N PRO A 10 25.74 19.00 -15.35
CA PRO A 10 24.81 19.96 -14.77
C PRO A 10 23.96 20.57 -15.89
N SER A 11 22.79 19.98 -16.13
CA SER A 11 21.78 20.55 -17.03
C SER A 11 21.27 21.85 -16.41
N LYS A 12 21.74 22.98 -16.95
CA LYS A 12 21.22 24.36 -16.79
C LYS A 12 20.57 24.69 -15.42
N ALA A 13 21.38 25.25 -14.51
CA ALA A 13 20.96 25.92 -13.27
C ALA A 13 20.05 27.16 -13.51
N PRO A 14 19.34 27.76 -12.52
CA PRO A 14 18.95 27.35 -11.16
C PRO A 14 17.48 27.78 -10.84
N ALA A 15 16.50 27.53 -11.72
CA ALA A 15 15.11 27.98 -11.50
C ALA A 15 14.13 26.83 -11.18
N GLY A 16 14.56 25.59 -11.32
CA GLY A 16 13.67 24.43 -11.15
C GLY A 16 12.60 24.33 -12.24
N LEU A 17 11.67 23.38 -12.08
CA LEU A 17 10.52 23.20 -13.00
C LEU A 17 9.45 24.27 -12.76
N SER A 18 8.63 24.61 -13.75
CA SER A 18 7.43 25.40 -13.47
C SER A 18 6.35 24.53 -12.82
N SER A 19 5.48 25.12 -12.01
CA SER A 19 4.36 24.36 -11.41
C SER A 19 3.44 23.75 -12.47
N GLU A 20 3.26 24.44 -13.60
CA GLU A 20 2.44 23.94 -14.71
C GLU A 20 3.08 22.72 -15.40
N GLU A 21 4.40 22.75 -15.64
CA GLU A 21 5.13 21.63 -16.24
C GLU A 21 5.17 20.43 -15.30
N ALA A 22 5.39 20.66 -14.01
CA ALA A 22 5.33 19.62 -12.99
C ALA A 22 3.95 18.96 -12.93
N GLN A 23 2.87 19.76 -12.99
CA GLN A 23 1.50 19.23 -12.98
C GLN A 23 1.20 18.43 -14.26
N LYS A 24 1.66 18.89 -15.43
CA LYS A 24 1.52 18.15 -16.70
C LYS A 24 2.20 16.78 -16.61
N ARG A 25 3.42 16.73 -16.07
CA ARG A 25 4.16 15.48 -15.87
C ARG A 25 3.48 14.57 -14.86
N LEU A 26 3.03 15.10 -13.72
CA LEU A 26 2.31 14.32 -12.72
C LEU A 26 1.04 13.68 -13.31
N ASN A 27 0.32 14.42 -14.17
CA ASN A 27 -0.87 13.91 -14.85
C ASN A 27 -0.54 12.88 -15.93
N ALA A 28 0.63 12.96 -16.57
CA ALA A 28 1.05 12.06 -17.65
C ALA A 28 1.72 10.77 -17.13
N GLU A 29 2.52 10.88 -16.08
CA GLU A 29 3.36 9.79 -15.54
C GLU A 29 2.76 9.15 -14.27
N GLY A 30 1.88 9.87 -13.57
CA GLY A 30 1.34 9.47 -12.28
C GLY A 30 2.21 9.88 -11.09
N TYR A 31 1.76 9.55 -9.89
CA TYR A 31 2.48 9.85 -8.65
C TYR A 31 3.78 9.05 -8.54
N ASN A 32 4.79 9.64 -7.88
CA ASN A 32 6.01 8.95 -7.46
C ASN A 32 5.71 8.01 -6.27
N GLU A 33 4.92 6.97 -6.54
CA GLU A 33 4.59 5.91 -5.60
C GLU A 33 4.91 4.55 -6.22
N LEU A 34 5.48 3.66 -5.40
CA LEU A 34 5.68 2.28 -5.82
C LEU A 34 4.31 1.60 -5.99
N PRO A 35 4.15 0.69 -6.97
CA PRO A 35 2.93 -0.06 -7.15
C PRO A 35 2.54 -0.73 -5.83
N THR A 36 1.36 -0.37 -5.31
CA THR A 36 0.83 -1.04 -4.12
C THR A 36 0.53 -2.48 -4.53
N PRO A 37 0.96 -3.50 -3.75
CA PRO A 37 0.69 -4.88 -4.10
C PRO A 37 -0.81 -5.06 -4.35
N THR A 38 -1.15 -5.63 -5.51
CA THR A 38 -2.53 -5.78 -5.96
C THR A 38 -3.36 -6.40 -4.84
N ARG A 39 -4.43 -5.73 -4.42
CA ARG A 39 -5.39 -6.29 -3.45
C ARG A 39 -5.72 -7.70 -3.90
N ARG A 40 -5.43 -8.70 -3.06
CA ARG A 40 -5.67 -10.10 -3.41
C ARG A 40 -7.13 -10.24 -3.86
N ASN A 41 -7.32 -10.79 -5.07
CA ASN A 41 -8.65 -11.05 -5.61
C ASN A 41 -9.46 -11.87 -4.59
N THR A 42 -10.69 -11.48 -4.29
CA THR A 42 -11.52 -12.11 -3.24
C THR A 42 -11.69 -13.61 -3.49
N LEU A 43 -11.76 -14.03 -4.75
CA LEU A 43 -11.76 -15.43 -5.17
C LEU A 43 -10.45 -16.16 -4.83
N ALA A 44 -9.31 -15.50 -4.99
CA ALA A 44 -8.01 -16.07 -4.63
C ALA A 44 -7.85 -16.22 -3.12
N ILE A 45 -8.40 -15.28 -2.33
CA ILE A 45 -8.45 -15.39 -0.86
C ILE A 45 -9.33 -16.57 -0.46
N ALA A 46 -10.54 -16.68 -1.02
CA ALA A 46 -11.45 -17.79 -0.71
C ALA A 46 -10.85 -19.16 -1.04
N LEU A 47 -10.16 -19.28 -2.19
CA LEU A 47 -9.49 -20.51 -2.58
C LEU A 47 -8.27 -20.83 -1.69
N GLY A 48 -7.61 -19.79 -1.16
CA GLY A 48 -6.55 -19.94 -0.15
C GLY A 48 -7.10 -20.51 1.15
N VAL A 49 -8.17 -19.92 1.68
CA VAL A 49 -8.84 -20.37 2.93
C VAL A 49 -9.33 -21.81 2.79
N ALA A 50 -9.91 -22.19 1.64
CA ALA A 50 -10.36 -23.55 1.40
C ALA A 50 -9.24 -24.61 1.45
N ARG A 51 -7.98 -24.20 1.28
CA ARG A 51 -6.80 -25.07 1.36
C ARG A 51 -6.15 -25.07 2.75
N GLU A 52 -6.58 -24.22 3.66
CA GLU A 52 -6.01 -24.16 5.00
C GLU A 52 -6.43 -25.38 5.82
N PRO A 53 -5.48 -26.08 6.49
CA PRO A 53 -5.78 -27.27 7.28
C PRO A 53 -6.86 -27.05 8.34
N MET A 54 -6.91 -25.85 8.93
CA MET A 54 -7.88 -25.48 9.96
C MET A 54 -9.31 -25.38 9.40
N PHE A 55 -9.47 -24.86 8.18
CA PHE A 55 -10.77 -24.78 7.53
C PHE A 55 -11.28 -26.18 7.14
N LEU A 56 -10.39 -27.03 6.60
CA LEU A 56 -10.72 -28.42 6.28
C LEU A 56 -11.13 -29.22 7.52
N LEU A 57 -10.46 -29.00 8.66
CA LEU A 57 -10.83 -29.58 9.94
C LEU A 57 -12.25 -29.17 10.36
N LEU A 58 -12.60 -27.89 10.16
CA LEU A 58 -13.95 -27.40 10.46
C LEU A 58 -15.02 -28.06 9.60
N ILE A 59 -14.77 -28.20 8.29
CA ILE A 59 -15.68 -28.90 7.38
C ILE A 59 -15.84 -30.37 7.77
N ALA A 60 -14.74 -31.04 8.12
CA ALA A 60 -14.77 -32.42 8.60
C ALA A 60 -15.60 -32.56 9.89
N SER A 61 -15.38 -31.68 10.87
CA SER A 61 -16.16 -31.66 12.12
C SER A 61 -17.65 -31.41 11.86
N ALA A 62 -17.98 -30.44 10.99
CA ALA A 62 -19.37 -30.17 10.61
C ALA A 62 -20.03 -31.39 9.94
N ALA A 63 -19.32 -32.10 9.07
CA ALA A 63 -19.80 -33.33 8.45
C ALA A 63 -20.05 -34.44 9.50
N ILE A 64 -19.16 -34.60 10.48
CA ILE A 64 -19.33 -35.57 11.57
C ILE A 64 -20.58 -35.25 12.39
N TYR A 65 -20.78 -34.00 12.83
CA TYR A 65 -21.97 -33.60 13.59
C TYR A 65 -23.26 -33.78 12.80
N PHE A 66 -23.23 -33.51 11.49
CA PHE A 66 -24.36 -33.73 10.61
C PHE A 66 -24.74 -35.23 10.52
N ILE A 67 -23.75 -36.12 10.40
CA ILE A 67 -23.97 -37.58 10.40
C ILE A 67 -24.53 -38.07 11.74
N LEU A 68 -24.08 -37.48 12.86
CA LEU A 68 -24.60 -37.78 14.20
C LEU A 68 -26.04 -37.27 14.42
N GLY A 69 -26.58 -36.47 13.50
CA GLY A 69 -27.92 -35.88 13.61
C GLY A 69 -28.00 -34.68 14.55
N ASP A 70 -26.86 -34.19 15.04
CA ASP A 70 -26.80 -33.07 15.97
C ASP A 70 -26.65 -31.74 15.22
N LEU A 71 -27.79 -31.30 14.66
CA LEU A 71 -27.88 -30.02 13.95
C LEU A 71 -27.60 -28.82 14.87
N ARG A 72 -27.85 -28.93 16.18
CA ARG A 72 -27.67 -27.83 17.12
C ARG A 72 -26.19 -27.55 17.32
N GLU A 73 -25.39 -28.59 17.57
CA GLU A 73 -23.94 -28.47 17.73
C GLU A 73 -23.27 -27.95 16.45
N ALA A 74 -23.70 -28.45 15.28
CA ALA A 74 -23.21 -27.97 13.99
C ALA A 74 -23.51 -26.46 13.78
N LEU A 75 -24.72 -26.00 14.14
CA LEU A 75 -25.12 -24.59 14.06
C LEU A 75 -24.32 -23.69 15.01
N ILE A 76 -24.07 -24.14 16.24
CA ILE A 76 -23.26 -23.40 17.23
C ILE A 76 -21.82 -23.25 16.74
N LEU A 77 -21.22 -24.34 16.23
CA LEU A 77 -19.87 -24.33 15.68
C LEU A 77 -19.77 -23.36 14.48
N PHE A 78 -20.71 -23.50 13.53
CA PHE A 78 -20.72 -22.67 12.33
C PHE A 78 -20.94 -21.19 12.67
N GLY A 79 -21.87 -20.89 13.57
CA GLY A 79 -22.12 -19.52 14.06
C GLY A 79 -20.88 -18.91 14.73
N SER A 80 -20.20 -19.69 15.58
CA SER A 80 -18.98 -19.23 16.26
C SER A 80 -17.87 -18.88 15.27
N VAL A 81 -17.66 -19.70 14.25
CA VAL A 81 -16.69 -19.43 13.18
C VAL A 81 -17.06 -18.18 12.42
N PHE A 82 -18.34 -18.01 12.09
CA PHE A 82 -18.81 -16.83 11.38
C PHE A 82 -18.56 -15.54 12.17
N VAL A 83 -18.77 -15.58 13.49
CA VAL A 83 -18.46 -14.47 14.40
C VAL A 83 -16.96 -14.18 14.42
N VAL A 84 -16.12 -15.21 14.58
CA VAL A 84 -14.65 -15.05 14.59
C VAL A 84 -14.15 -14.46 13.26
N VAL A 85 -14.59 -15.01 12.13
CA VAL A 85 -14.23 -14.50 10.79
C VAL A 85 -14.69 -13.06 10.62
N GLY A 86 -15.91 -12.72 11.04
CA GLY A 86 -16.43 -11.36 11.00
C GLY A 86 -15.58 -10.38 11.82
N ILE A 87 -15.22 -10.78 13.04
CA ILE A 87 -14.32 -10.02 13.92
C ILE A 87 -12.95 -9.84 13.26
N THR A 88 -12.36 -10.90 12.69
CA THR A 88 -11.06 -10.84 12.01
C THR A 88 -11.09 -9.92 10.81
N VAL A 89 -12.10 -10.01 9.94
CA VAL A 89 -12.25 -9.12 8.77
C VAL A 89 -12.41 -7.66 9.20
N PHE A 90 -13.17 -7.41 10.27
CA PHE A 90 -13.32 -6.05 10.80
C PHE A 90 -12.01 -5.51 11.36
N GLN A 91 -11.24 -6.34 12.08
CA GLN A 91 -9.93 -5.97 12.61
C GLN A 91 -8.93 -5.69 11.50
N GLU A 92 -8.88 -6.51 10.45
CA GLU A 92 -8.00 -6.33 9.31
C GLU A 92 -8.24 -4.97 8.64
N ARG A 93 -9.51 -4.64 8.37
CA ARG A 93 -9.90 -3.34 7.78
C ARG A 93 -9.53 -2.16 8.66
N LYS A 94 -9.62 -2.31 9.99
CA LYS A 94 -9.22 -1.26 10.94
C LYS A 94 -7.71 -1.06 10.92
N THR A 95 -6.94 -2.14 10.88
CA THR A 95 -5.47 -2.12 10.82
C THR A 95 -4.97 -1.52 9.51
N GLU A 96 -5.52 -1.94 8.36
CA GLU A 96 -5.17 -1.37 7.05
C GLU A 96 -5.41 0.14 7.02
N ARG A 97 -6.58 0.61 7.50
CA ARG A 97 -6.89 2.05 7.57
C ARG A 97 -5.93 2.82 8.49
N ALA A 98 -5.55 2.23 9.61
CA ALA A 98 -4.59 2.86 10.53
C ALA A 98 -3.19 2.96 9.90
N LEU A 99 -2.75 1.92 9.18
CA LEU A 99 -1.49 1.91 8.45
C LEU A 99 -1.50 2.90 7.29
N GLU A 100 -2.59 2.99 6.54
CA GLU A 100 -2.76 3.94 5.43
C GLU A 100 -2.72 5.39 5.94
N ALA A 101 -3.44 5.70 7.03
CA ALA A 101 -3.38 7.01 7.67
C ALA A 101 -1.97 7.35 8.21
N LEU A 102 -1.26 6.37 8.79
CA LEU A 102 0.11 6.56 9.25
C LEU A 102 1.07 6.80 8.08
N ARG A 103 0.88 6.08 6.97
CA ARG A 103 1.66 6.25 5.73
C ARG A 103 1.47 7.64 5.14
N ASP A 104 0.21 8.10 5.07
CA ASP A 104 -0.11 9.44 4.56
C ASP A 104 0.50 10.54 5.44
N LEU A 105 0.42 10.38 6.77
CA LEU A 105 1.02 11.31 7.73
C LEU A 105 2.55 11.32 7.70
N SER A 106 3.16 10.18 7.38
CA SER A 106 4.62 10.00 7.32
C SER A 106 5.19 10.22 5.93
N SER A 107 4.36 10.61 4.93
CA SER A 107 4.86 10.82 3.57
C SER A 107 5.97 11.87 3.61
N PRO A 108 7.21 11.53 3.19
CA PRO A 108 8.32 12.46 3.25
C PRO A 108 7.93 13.70 2.46
N ARG A 109 7.98 14.88 3.08
CA ARG A 109 7.84 16.13 2.33
C ARG A 109 9.16 16.42 1.65
N ALA A 110 9.11 16.69 0.35
CA ALA A 110 10.26 17.08 -0.42
C ALA A 110 10.32 18.60 -0.52
N LEU A 111 11.50 19.19 -0.35
CA LEU A 111 11.74 20.58 -0.70
C LEU A 111 12.22 20.61 -2.15
N VAL A 112 11.43 21.20 -3.03
CA VAL A 112 11.74 21.34 -4.46
C VAL A 112 11.87 22.81 -4.83
N LEU A 113 12.67 23.09 -5.84
CA LEU A 113 12.67 24.38 -6.49
C LEU A 113 11.68 24.34 -7.65
N ARG A 114 10.61 25.13 -7.58
CA ARG A 114 9.63 25.30 -8.67
C ARG A 114 9.30 26.77 -8.88
N ASP A 115 9.16 27.20 -10.13
CA ASP A 115 8.95 28.61 -10.49
C ASP A 115 10.00 29.57 -9.89
N GLY A 116 11.23 29.09 -9.68
CA GLY A 116 12.31 29.83 -9.03
C GLY A 116 12.14 30.02 -7.51
N GLN A 117 11.16 29.37 -6.87
CA GLN A 117 10.91 29.44 -5.43
C GLN A 117 10.98 28.06 -4.78
N GLU A 118 11.45 28.03 -3.53
CA GLU A 118 11.46 26.80 -2.74
C GLU A 118 10.04 26.47 -2.27
N SER A 119 9.57 25.26 -2.56
CA SER A 119 8.24 24.78 -2.20
C SER A 119 8.31 23.41 -1.55
N ARG A 120 7.58 23.24 -0.44
CA ARG A 120 7.43 21.94 0.23
C ARG A 120 6.22 21.21 -0.32
N ILE A 121 6.45 20.14 -1.07
CA ILE A 121 5.40 19.29 -1.64
C ILE A 121 5.40 17.90 -0.99
N ALA A 122 4.35 17.11 -1.23
CA ALA A 122 4.37 15.71 -0.83
C ALA A 122 5.38 14.94 -1.70
N GLY A 123 6.18 14.02 -1.13
CA GLY A 123 7.18 13.26 -1.88
C GLY A 123 6.62 12.48 -3.06
N ARG A 124 5.35 12.05 -2.98
CA ARG A 124 4.62 11.41 -4.08
C ARG A 124 4.33 12.33 -5.28
N GLU A 125 4.38 13.65 -5.09
CA GLU A 125 4.13 14.67 -6.13
C GLU A 125 5.43 15.15 -6.78
N VAL A 126 6.57 14.61 -6.37
CA VAL A 126 7.87 14.82 -7.04
C VAL A 126 7.81 14.14 -8.39
N VAL A 127 8.22 14.86 -9.43
CA VAL A 127 8.24 14.36 -10.80
C VAL A 127 9.68 14.28 -11.32
N ARG A 128 9.88 13.60 -12.46
CA ARG A 128 11.17 13.60 -13.14
C ARG A 128 11.62 15.03 -13.45
N ASP A 129 12.91 15.27 -13.26
CA ASP A 129 13.60 16.55 -13.42
C ASP A 129 13.28 17.64 -12.37
N ASP A 130 12.57 17.31 -11.28
CA ASP A 130 12.51 18.22 -10.13
C ASP A 130 13.90 18.43 -9.51
N VAL A 131 14.19 19.68 -9.16
CA VAL A 131 15.40 20.03 -8.40
C VAL A 131 15.07 19.94 -6.91
N LEU A 132 15.63 18.94 -6.25
CA LEU A 132 15.47 18.71 -4.81
C LEU A 132 16.52 19.48 -4.02
N ILE A 133 16.09 20.16 -2.95
CA ILE A 133 16.96 20.78 -1.97
C ILE A 133 16.98 19.85 -0.76
N LEU A 134 18.14 19.24 -0.51
CA LEU A 134 18.33 18.26 0.57
C LEU A 134 19.20 18.88 1.66
N THR A 135 18.74 18.74 2.90
CA THR A 135 19.48 19.08 4.11
C THR A 135 20.00 17.79 4.76
N GLU A 136 21.00 17.90 5.63
CA GLU A 136 21.48 16.76 6.41
C GLU A 136 20.33 16.11 7.20
N GLY A 137 20.13 14.80 6.98
CA GLY A 137 19.04 14.02 7.59
C GLY A 137 17.78 13.87 6.73
N ASP A 138 17.69 14.54 5.58
CA ASP A 138 16.54 14.39 4.68
C ASP A 138 16.52 13.01 4.02
N ARG A 139 15.33 12.42 3.92
CA ARG A 139 15.09 11.16 3.20
C ARG A 139 14.75 11.48 1.74
N VAL A 140 15.52 10.90 0.80
CA VAL A 140 15.26 11.06 -0.63
C VAL A 140 13.91 10.41 -0.97
N PRO A 141 12.94 11.16 -1.53
CA PRO A 141 11.59 10.68 -1.86
C PRO A 141 11.57 9.72 -3.05
#